data_AF-A0A1F7H1M7-F1
#
_entry.id   AF-A0A1F7H1M7-F1
#
_cell.length_a   1.000
_cell.length_b   1.000
_cell.length_c   1.000
_cell.angle_alpha   90.00
_cell.angle_beta   90.00
_cell.angle_gamma   90.00
#
_symmetry.space_group_name_H-M   'P 1'
#
loop_
_entity.id
_entity.type
_entity.pdbx_description
1 polymer ?
#
loop_
_entity_poly.entity_id
_entity_poly.type
_entity_poly.pdbx_seq_one_letter_code
_entity_poly.pdbx_strand_id
1 'polypeptide(L)'
;MVLVPEDKQGIAETILGEDKDPKIAWQKAVQNSRNQLEIAPQDIYARFNLSVALYNIEDYQQSVEEFEKVENQLPFHTLWYQIEPIKAYFELANYQRVFELTDKILNNWNRAFSELYYLRGQIYLKQGNAEAARQEFERAVFYKHNFTPAQETLNAL
;
A
#
# COMPACT_ATOMS: atom_id res chain seq x y z
N MET A 1 8.08 8.64 -8.96
CA MET A 1 9.11 9.70 -8.98
C MET A 1 9.01 10.41 -10.31
N VAL A 2 8.56 11.67 -10.33
CA VAL A 2 8.62 12.49 -11.54
C VAL A 2 10.01 13.10 -11.58
N LEU A 3 10.82 12.68 -12.55
CA LEU A 3 12.13 13.30 -12.81
C LEU A 3 11.87 14.59 -13.57
N VAL A 4 12.03 15.73 -12.88
CA VAL A 4 11.90 17.06 -13.49
C VAL A 4 13.29 17.54 -13.90
N PRO A 5 13.52 17.87 -15.18
CA PRO A 5 14.76 18.51 -15.62
C PRO A 5 15.08 19.75 -14.78
N GLU A 6 16.36 20.00 -14.47
CA GLU A 6 16.78 21.11 -13.58
C GLU A 6 16.23 22.47 -14.04
N ASP A 7 16.23 22.74 -15.34
CA ASP A 7 15.71 23.98 -15.95
C ASP A 7 14.19 24.14 -15.79
N LYS A 8 13.47 23.07 -15.43
CA LYS A 8 12.01 23.05 -15.26
C LYS A 8 11.57 22.92 -13.80
N GLN A 9 12.49 22.81 -12.85
CA GLN A 9 12.16 22.65 -11.44
C GLN A 9 11.31 23.83 -10.92
N GLY A 10 11.70 25.07 -11.21
CA GLY A 10 10.93 26.24 -10.76
C GLY A 10 9.51 26.30 -11.34
N ILE A 11 9.31 25.83 -12.58
CA ILE A 11 7.97 25.73 -13.19
C ILE A 11 7.17 24.64 -12.49
N ALA A 12 7.76 23.47 -12.25
CA ALA A 12 7.10 22.37 -11.56
C ALA A 12 6.71 22.75 -10.12
N GLU A 13 7.58 23.44 -9.39
CA GLU A 13 7.29 23.95 -8.04
C GLU A 13 6.16 24.98 -8.04
N THR A 14 6.11 25.84 -9.07
CA THR A 14 5.02 26.82 -9.22
C THR A 14 3.68 26.12 -9.50
N ILE A 15 3.68 25.08 -10.33
CA ILE A 15 2.47 24.30 -10.65
C ILE A 15 2.00 23.50 -9.42
N LEU A 16 2.93 22.87 -8.70
CA LEU A 16 2.60 22.06 -7.52
C LEU A 16 2.18 22.94 -6.33
N GLY A 17 2.77 24.13 -6.18
CA GLY A 17 2.47 25.01 -5.07
C GLY A 17 2.65 24.30 -3.73
N GLU A 18 1.59 24.22 -2.93
CA GLU A 18 1.59 23.51 -1.65
C GLU A 18 1.59 21.98 -1.80
N ASP A 19 1.12 21.45 -2.94
CA ASP A 19 1.03 20.01 -3.21
C ASP A 19 2.41 19.37 -3.42
N LYS A 20 3.47 20.18 -3.41
CA LYS A 20 4.85 19.69 -3.32
C LYS A 20 5.11 18.98 -1.98
N ASP A 21 4.39 19.34 -0.92
CA ASP A 21 4.41 18.59 0.33
C ASP A 21 3.46 17.40 0.16
N PRO A 22 3.98 16.14 0.19
CA PRO A 22 3.14 14.96 0.04
C PRO A 22 2.02 14.91 1.06
N LYS A 23 2.24 15.39 2.29
CA LYS A 23 1.20 15.39 3.33
C LYS A 23 0.04 16.30 2.94
N ILE A 24 0.33 17.50 2.42
CA ILE A 24 -0.71 18.43 1.94
C ILE A 24 -1.44 17.82 0.73
N ALA A 25 -0.70 17.24 -0.21
CA ALA A 25 -1.29 16.60 -1.38
C ALA A 25 -2.25 15.46 -1.00
N TRP A 26 -1.88 14.61 -0.05
CA TRP A 26 -2.74 13.52 0.43
C TRP A 26 -3.94 14.02 1.23
N GLN A 27 -3.79 15.07 2.04
CA GLN A 27 -4.93 15.73 2.70
C GLN A 27 -5.94 16.28 1.68
N LYS A 28 -5.46 16.91 0.61
CA LYS A 28 -6.32 17.35 -0.51
C LYS A 28 -6.95 16.17 -1.23
N ALA A 29 -6.24 15.06 -1.43
CA ALA A 29 -6.79 13.84 -2.02
C ALA A 29 -7.94 13.25 -1.19
N VAL A 30 -7.83 13.26 0.15
CA VAL A 30 -8.93 12.90 1.06
C VAL A 30 -10.13 13.81 0.84
N GLN A 31 -9.92 15.14 0.84
CA GLN A 31 -11.03 16.09 0.65
C GLN A 31 -11.70 15.94 -0.72
N ASN A 32 -10.91 15.79 -1.78
CA ASN A 32 -11.42 15.60 -3.14
C ASN A 32 -12.25 14.32 -3.25
N SER A 33 -11.77 13.22 -2.66
CA SER A 33 -12.51 11.95 -2.67
C SER A 33 -13.80 12.06 -1.86
N ARG A 34 -13.80 12.76 -0.72
CA ARG A 34 -15.02 13.05 0.07
C ARG A 34 -16.02 13.88 -0.73
N ASN A 35 -15.58 14.97 -1.37
CA ASN A 35 -16.46 15.80 -2.21
C ASN A 35 -17.06 14.99 -3.37
N GLN A 36 -16.29 14.10 -4.00
CA GLN A 36 -16.80 13.23 -5.06
C GLN A 36 -17.86 12.26 -4.53
N LEU A 37 -17.67 11.73 -3.32
CA LEU A 37 -18.64 10.85 -2.67
C LEU A 37 -19.91 11.57 -2.19
N GLU A 38 -19.86 12.88 -1.93
CA GLU A 38 -21.08 13.68 -1.69
C GLU A 38 -21.96 13.75 -2.96
N ILE A 39 -21.34 13.83 -4.14
CA ILE A 39 -22.04 13.90 -5.43
C ILE A 39 -22.45 12.51 -5.91
N ALA A 40 -21.58 11.52 -5.75
CA ALA A 40 -21.76 10.14 -6.21
C ALA A 40 -21.42 9.15 -5.08
N PRO A 41 -22.33 8.90 -4.12
CA PRO A 41 -22.05 8.07 -2.95
C PRO A 41 -21.70 6.61 -3.26
N GLN A 42 -22.08 6.12 -4.44
CA GLN A 42 -21.84 4.76 -4.90
C GLN A 42 -20.59 4.63 -5.80
N ASP A 43 -19.79 5.70 -5.93
CA ASP A 43 -18.56 5.65 -6.71
C ASP A 43 -17.50 4.80 -6.01
N ILE A 44 -17.29 3.59 -6.55
CA ILE A 44 -16.35 2.61 -6.00
C ILE A 44 -14.90 3.10 -6.04
N TYR A 45 -14.53 3.87 -7.07
CA TYR A 45 -13.17 4.33 -7.27
C TYR A 45 -12.87 5.53 -6.39
N ALA A 46 -13.84 6.46 -6.23
CA ALA A 46 -13.71 7.55 -5.27
C ALA A 46 -13.50 7.02 -3.85
N ARG A 47 -14.25 5.98 -3.46
CA ARG A 47 -14.12 5.37 -2.13
C ARG A 47 -12.80 4.61 -1.96
N PHE A 48 -12.35 3.90 -2.98
CA PHE A 48 -11.02 3.28 -2.95
C PHE A 48 -9.89 4.31 -2.89
N ASN A 49 -9.98 5.39 -3.66
CA ASN A 49 -9.04 6.50 -3.61
C ASN A 49 -9.02 7.16 -2.22
N LEU A 50 -10.18 7.29 -1.58
CA LEU A 50 -10.28 7.77 -0.20
C LEU A 50 -9.50 6.85 0.75
N SER A 51 -9.68 5.52 0.65
CA SER A 51 -8.90 4.56 1.44
C SER A 51 -7.39 4.74 1.26
N VAL A 52 -6.91 4.79 0.01
CA VAL A 52 -5.49 4.99 -0.31
C VAL A 52 -4.97 6.32 0.23
N ALA A 53 -5.73 7.40 0.11
CA ALA A 53 -5.34 8.71 0.62
C ALA A 53 -5.29 8.74 2.16
N LEU A 54 -6.24 8.07 2.83
CA LEU A 54 -6.28 7.93 4.28
C LEU A 54 -5.06 7.17 4.81
N TYR A 55 -4.64 6.08 4.15
CA TYR A 55 -3.39 5.39 4.49
C TYR A 55 -2.18 6.32 4.46
N ASN A 56 -2.07 7.17 3.42
CA ASN A 56 -0.92 8.07 3.26
C ASN A 56 -0.90 9.24 4.25
N ILE A 57 -2.02 9.53 4.93
CA ILE A 57 -2.06 10.47 6.06
C ILE A 57 -2.10 9.75 7.42
N GLU A 58 -1.77 8.46 7.44
CA GLU A 58 -1.67 7.59 8.62
C GLU A 58 -3.01 7.34 9.36
N ASP A 59 -4.14 7.61 8.70
CA ASP A 59 -5.48 7.28 9.19
C ASP A 59 -5.84 5.85 8.78
N TYR A 60 -5.08 4.89 9.32
CA TYR A 60 -5.18 3.48 8.94
C TYR A 60 -6.55 2.87 9.22
N GLN A 61 -7.21 3.31 10.31
CA GLN A 61 -8.53 2.83 10.69
C GLN A 61 -9.59 3.22 9.66
N GLN A 62 -9.69 4.51 9.30
CA GLN A 62 -10.63 4.90 8.24
C GLN A 62 -10.22 4.34 6.87
N SER A 63 -8.92 4.17 6.61
CA SER A 63 -8.44 3.54 5.38
C SER A 63 -9.05 2.15 5.18
N VAL A 64 -9.01 1.28 6.20
CA VAL A 64 -9.58 -0.07 6.08
C VAL A 64 -11.11 -0.05 6.00
N GLU A 65 -11.77 0.85 6.76
CA GLU A 65 -13.23 0.99 6.73
C GLU A 65 -13.76 1.42 5.35
N GLU A 66 -13.08 2.35 4.68
CA GLU A 66 -13.46 2.76 3.32
C GLU A 66 -13.15 1.69 2.27
N PHE A 67 -12.05 0.93 2.44
CA PHE A 67 -11.72 -0.19 1.58
C PHE A 67 -12.77 -1.31 1.66
N GLU A 68 -13.17 -1.71 2.87
CA GLU A 68 -14.14 -2.79 3.11
C GLU A 68 -15.49 -2.53 2.43
N LYS A 69 -15.90 -1.26 2.32
CA LYS A 69 -17.14 -0.87 1.62
C LYS A 69 -17.13 -1.18 0.12
N VAL A 70 -15.96 -1.28 -0.51
CA VAL A 70 -15.83 -1.50 -1.97
C VAL A 70 -15.07 -2.75 -2.37
N GLU A 71 -14.42 -3.45 -1.44
CA GLU A 71 -13.54 -4.58 -1.73
C GLU A 71 -14.15 -5.60 -2.72
N ASN A 72 -15.41 -5.98 -2.49
CA ASN A 72 -16.10 -6.97 -3.32
C ASN A 72 -16.54 -6.46 -4.70
N GLN A 73 -16.35 -5.18 -4.98
CA GLN A 73 -16.73 -4.50 -6.22
C GLN A 73 -15.50 -4.10 -7.05
N LEU A 74 -14.30 -4.12 -6.45
CA LEU A 74 -13.07 -3.76 -7.12
C LEU A 74 -12.66 -4.82 -8.16
N PRO A 75 -12.04 -4.41 -9.29
CA PRO A 75 -11.35 -5.33 -10.16
C PRO A 75 -10.36 -6.21 -9.37
N PHE A 76 -10.30 -7.50 -9.70
CA PHE A 76 -9.50 -8.48 -8.94
C PHE A 76 -8.00 -8.15 -8.83
N HIS A 77 -7.49 -7.30 -9.74
CA HIS A 77 -6.09 -6.90 -9.81
C HIS A 77 -5.80 -5.53 -9.17
N THR A 78 -6.79 -4.84 -8.59
CA THR A 78 -6.59 -3.50 -7.99
C THR A 78 -5.44 -3.51 -6.98
N LEU A 79 -5.42 -4.51 -6.09
CA LEU A 79 -4.38 -4.66 -5.07
C LEU A 79 -3.02 -5.13 -5.63
N TRP A 80 -2.85 -5.30 -6.95
CA TRP A 80 -1.53 -5.54 -7.52
C TRP A 80 -0.75 -4.23 -7.69
N TYR A 81 -1.48 -3.12 -7.82
CA TYR A 81 -0.93 -1.80 -8.06
C TYR A 81 -0.97 -0.93 -6.80
N GLN A 82 -1.99 -1.11 -5.96
CA GLN A 82 -2.23 -0.29 -4.76
C GLN A 82 -2.47 -1.20 -3.56
N ILE A 83 -1.43 -1.41 -2.76
CA ILE A 83 -1.43 -2.31 -1.59
C ILE A 83 -1.66 -1.57 -0.27
N GLU A 84 -1.97 -0.29 -0.31
CA GLU A 84 -2.21 0.57 0.85
C GLU A 84 -3.23 -0.01 1.83
N PRO A 85 -4.37 -0.61 1.39
CA PRO A 85 -5.27 -1.27 2.34
C PRO A 85 -4.62 -2.45 3.09
N ILE A 86 -3.78 -3.25 2.41
CA ILE A 86 -3.05 -4.36 3.04
C ILE A 86 -2.05 -3.81 4.06
N LYS A 87 -1.34 -2.73 3.72
CA LYS A 87 -0.42 -2.06 4.64
C LYS A 87 -1.16 -1.43 5.82
N ALA A 88 -2.33 -0.84 5.61
CA ALA A 88 -3.16 -0.31 6.69
C ALA A 88 -3.54 -1.41 7.70
N TYR A 89 -3.95 -2.59 7.24
CA TYR A 89 -4.19 -3.73 8.14
C TYR A 89 -2.93 -4.18 8.89
N PHE A 90 -1.74 -4.11 8.27
CA PHE A 90 -0.47 -4.40 8.93
C PHE A 90 -0.17 -3.40 10.06
N GLU A 91 -0.36 -2.10 9.81
CA GLU A 91 -0.15 -1.04 10.82
C GLU A 91 -1.14 -1.17 11.99
N LEU A 92 -2.38 -1.61 11.71
CA LEU A 92 -3.39 -1.93 12.72
C LEU A 92 -3.15 -3.28 13.42
N ALA A 93 -2.05 -3.98 13.13
CA ALA A 93 -1.74 -5.33 13.62
C ALA A 93 -2.83 -6.38 13.31
N ASN A 94 -3.71 -6.14 12.34
CA ASN A 94 -4.68 -7.12 11.84
C ASN A 94 -4.00 -8.07 10.85
N TYR A 95 -3.06 -8.87 11.36
CA TYR A 95 -2.23 -9.76 10.57
C TYR A 95 -3.03 -10.87 9.89
N GLN A 96 -4.13 -11.31 10.48
CA GLN A 96 -5.04 -12.28 9.87
C GLN A 96 -5.55 -11.75 8.52
N ARG A 97 -5.99 -10.49 8.48
CA ARG A 97 -6.48 -9.88 7.24
C ARG A 97 -5.38 -9.67 6.20
N VAL A 98 -4.16 -9.36 6.64
CA VAL A 98 -2.99 -9.29 5.77
C VAL A 98 -2.73 -10.65 5.11
N PHE A 99 -2.72 -11.74 5.88
CA PHE A 99 -2.52 -13.08 5.32
C PHE A 99 -3.64 -13.46 4.34
N GLU A 100 -4.91 -13.21 4.65
CA GLU A 100 -6.03 -13.50 3.74
C GLU A 100 -5.90 -12.80 2.38
N LEU A 101 -5.63 -11.49 2.39
CA LEU A 101 -5.49 -10.70 1.16
C LEU A 101 -4.24 -11.12 0.38
N THR A 102 -3.11 -11.32 1.06
CA THR A 102 -1.87 -11.73 0.41
C THR A 102 -1.94 -13.15 -0.13
N ASP A 103 -2.57 -14.10 0.56
CA ASP A 103 -2.80 -15.46 0.05
C ASP A 103 -3.66 -15.44 -1.20
N LYS A 104 -4.72 -14.64 -1.23
CA LYS A 104 -5.57 -14.49 -2.43
C LYS A 104 -4.76 -14.01 -3.64
N ILE A 105 -3.84 -13.06 -3.45
CA ILE A 105 -3.01 -12.50 -4.53
C ILE A 105 -1.93 -13.49 -4.95
N LEU A 106 -1.12 -13.96 -3.99
CA LEU A 106 0.09 -14.76 -4.23
C LEU A 106 -0.22 -16.18 -4.73
N ASN A 107 -1.36 -16.76 -4.34
CA ASN A 107 -1.70 -18.13 -4.74
C ASN A 107 -2.45 -18.21 -6.07
N ASN A 108 -3.17 -17.16 -6.47
CA ASN A 108 -4.08 -17.24 -7.62
C ASN A 108 -3.65 -16.39 -8.81
N TRP A 109 -3.00 -15.25 -8.58
CA TRP A 109 -2.90 -14.24 -9.65
C TRP A 109 -1.53 -13.60 -9.84
N ASN A 110 -0.84 -13.28 -8.75
CA ASN A 110 0.45 -12.61 -8.81
C ASN A 110 1.39 -13.18 -7.76
N ARG A 111 1.95 -14.35 -8.07
CA ARG A 111 2.91 -15.03 -7.20
C ARG A 111 4.23 -14.28 -7.09
N ALA A 112 4.61 -13.49 -8.09
CA ALA A 112 5.89 -12.78 -8.13
C ALA A 112 5.83 -11.38 -7.47
N PHE A 113 5.09 -11.24 -6.36
CA PHE A 113 4.92 -9.97 -5.65
C PHE A 113 5.77 -9.94 -4.37
N SER A 114 7.03 -9.53 -4.51
CA SER A 114 8.02 -9.52 -3.43
C SER A 114 7.63 -8.70 -2.19
N GLU A 115 6.98 -7.55 -2.38
CA GLU A 115 6.58 -6.67 -1.28
C GLU A 115 5.56 -7.35 -0.33
N LEU A 116 4.70 -8.25 -0.84
CA LEU A 116 3.73 -8.98 -0.01
C LEU A 116 4.41 -10.06 0.83
N TYR A 117 5.39 -10.77 0.26
CA TYR A 117 6.22 -11.71 1.02
C TYR A 117 7.01 -11.00 2.13
N TYR A 118 7.57 -9.82 1.83
CA TYR A 118 8.26 -9.03 2.84
C TYR A 118 7.33 -8.58 3.97
N LEU A 119 6.09 -8.18 3.67
CA LEU A 119 5.11 -7.83 4.69
C LEU A 119 4.80 -9.05 5.59
N ARG A 120 4.58 -10.23 5.01
CA ARG A 120 4.37 -11.48 5.75
C ARG A 120 5.56 -11.86 6.63
N GLY A 121 6.78 -11.71 6.12
CA GLY A 121 8.00 -11.96 6.89
C GLY A 121 8.12 -11.05 8.12
N GLN A 122 7.81 -9.76 7.97
CA GLN A 122 7.77 -8.82 9.10
C GLN A 122 6.74 -9.22 10.15
N ILE A 123 5.57 -9.72 9.73
CA ILE A 123 4.56 -10.23 10.67
C ILE A 123 5.11 -11.41 11.46
N TYR A 124 5.74 -12.38 10.81
CA TYR A 124 6.32 -13.54 11.50
C TYR A 124 7.43 -13.14 12.47
N LEU A 125 8.27 -12.15 12.14
CA LEU A 125 9.25 -11.60 13.09
C LEU A 125 8.59 -11.00 14.32
N LYS A 126 7.53 -10.20 14.16
CA LYS A 126 6.78 -9.63 15.28
C LYS A 126 6.13 -10.70 16.15
N GLN A 127 5.82 -11.86 15.58
CA GLN A 127 5.31 -13.04 16.28
C GLN A 127 6.40 -13.94 16.88
N GLY A 128 7.68 -13.61 16.70
CA GLY A 128 8.82 -14.40 17.18
C GLY A 128 9.11 -15.66 16.35
N ASN A 129 8.49 -15.81 15.18
CA ASN A 129 8.71 -16.96 14.29
C ASN A 129 9.79 -16.62 13.24
N ALA A 130 11.05 -16.64 13.66
CA ALA A 130 12.20 -16.29 12.82
C ALA A 130 12.35 -17.20 11.57
N GLU A 131 12.02 -18.48 11.70
CA GLU A 131 12.12 -19.45 10.60
C GLU A 131 11.09 -19.14 9.51
N ALA A 132 9.82 -18.95 9.87
CA ALA A 132 8.79 -18.57 8.89
C ALA A 132 9.10 -17.20 8.26
N ALA A 133 9.61 -16.25 9.04
CA ALA A 133 10.04 -14.96 8.51
C ALA A 133 11.15 -15.09 7.47
N ARG A 134 12.20 -15.88 7.75
CA ARG A 134 13.29 -16.17 6.82
C ARG A 134 12.76 -16.72 5.50
N GLN A 135 11.87 -17.70 5.55
CA GLN A 135 11.26 -18.29 4.34
C GLN A 135 10.49 -17.28 3.50
N GLU A 136 9.75 -16.36 4.13
CA GLU A 136 9.04 -15.30 3.42
C GLU A 136 10.02 -14.28 2.79
N PHE A 137 11.06 -13.88 3.50
CA PHE A 137 12.07 -12.98 2.92
C PHE A 137 12.86 -13.63 1.78
N GLU A 138 13.19 -14.92 1.89
CA GLU A 138 13.82 -15.68 0.80
C GLU A 138 12.93 -15.71 -0.45
N ARG A 139 11.61 -15.86 -0.30
CA ARG A 139 10.67 -15.74 -1.43
C ARG A 139 10.66 -14.33 -2.02
N ALA A 140 10.71 -13.30 -1.18
CA ALA A 140 10.77 -11.92 -1.65
C ALA A 140 12.01 -11.67 -2.53
N VAL A 141 13.18 -12.14 -2.09
CA VAL A 141 14.43 -12.05 -2.85
C VAL A 141 14.44 -12.97 -4.07
N PHE A 142 13.80 -14.15 -4.00
CA PHE A 142 13.69 -15.06 -5.15
C PHE A 142 12.98 -14.40 -6.34
N TYR A 143 11.84 -13.72 -6.11
CA TYR A 143 11.10 -13.05 -7.19
C TYR A 143 11.70 -11.69 -7.60
N LYS A 144 12.41 -11.02 -6.69
CA LYS A 144 13.10 -9.75 -6.96
C LYS A 144 14.45 -9.77 -6.27
N HIS A 145 15.46 -10.24 -7.01
CA HIS A 145 16.82 -10.44 -6.48
C HIS A 145 17.39 -9.18 -5.80
N ASN A 146 17.11 -8.00 -6.35
CA ASN A 146 17.57 -6.71 -5.82
C ASN A 146 16.54 -6.07 -4.86
N PHE A 147 15.72 -6.86 -4.17
CA PHE A 147 14.80 -6.34 -3.17
C PHE A 147 15.50 -6.10 -1.84
N THR A 148 16.19 -4.96 -1.77
CA THR A 148 17.05 -4.55 -0.65
C THR A 148 16.42 -4.74 0.73
N PRO A 149 15.14 -4.38 0.99
CA PRO A 149 14.57 -4.53 2.34
C PRO A 149 14.59 -5.97 2.86
N ALA A 150 14.27 -6.96 2.01
CA ALA A 150 14.31 -8.35 2.40
C ALA A 150 15.75 -8.87 2.54
N GLN A 151 16.66 -8.43 1.66
CA GLN A 151 18.06 -8.84 1.73
C GLN A 151 18.75 -8.35 3.01
N GLU A 152 18.53 -7.09 3.39
CA GLU A 152 19.06 -6.52 4.63
C GLU A 152 18.50 -7.26 5.85
N THR A 153 17.20 -7.56 5.85
CA THR A 153 16.57 -8.30 6.95
C THR A 153 17.12 -9.72 7.05
N LEU A 154 17.29 -10.44 5.93
CA LEU A 154 17.89 -11.77 5.92
C LEU A 154 19.32 -11.80 6.46
N ASN A 155 20.12 -10.78 6.14
CA ASN A 155 21.50 -10.68 6.61
C ASN A 155 21.57 -10.39 8.13
N ALA A 156 20.50 -9.86 8.71
CA ALA A 156 20.40 -9.53 10.13
C ALA A 156 19.77 -10.64 10.99
N LEU A 157 19.22 -11.69 10.38
CA LEU A 157 18.61 -12.86 11.05
C LEU A 157 19.60 -13.99 11.31
#